data_AF-A0A955AI32-F1
#
_entry.id   AF-A0A955AI32-F1
#
_cell.length_a   1.000
_cell.length_b   1.000
_cell.length_c   1.000
_cell.angle_alpha   90.00
_cell.angle_beta   90.00
_cell.angle_gamma   90.00
#
_symmetry.space_group_name_H-M   'P 1'
#
loop_
_entity.id
_entity.type
_entity.pdbx_description
1 polymer ?
#
loop_
_entity_poly.entity_id
_entity_poly.type
_entity_poly.pdbx_seq_one_letter_code
_entity_poly.pdbx_strand_id
1 'polypeptide(L)'
;AEDATTVARKFAEFLRRHATVQMTSSKGGVFHVAQIAAHNAAFDGPFLQAWYDRLGIFFPAHRLMLCTLQRALWYFAEHSWIAPPRNYQLATLCHYFGTPFHAADAHEAFGDVRATVGLYRALRSRVNGIPRIDNSLADVA
;
A
#
# COMPACT_ATOMS: atom_id res chain seq x y z
N ALA A 1 -12.54 12.24 22.07
CA ALA A 1 -12.20 11.40 20.91
C ALA A 1 -13.51 11.02 20.22
N GLU A 2 -13.54 11.00 18.88
CA GLU A 2 -14.72 10.51 18.15
C GLU A 2 -14.91 9.01 18.38
N ASP A 3 -16.16 8.54 18.41
CA ASP A 3 -16.44 7.12 18.56
C ASP A 3 -16.14 6.35 17.25
N ALA A 4 -15.92 5.04 17.38
CA ALA A 4 -15.53 4.18 16.26
C ALA A 4 -16.56 4.16 15.11
N THR A 5 -17.86 4.29 15.41
CA THR A 5 -18.93 4.31 14.40
C THR A 5 -18.84 5.59 13.57
N THR A 6 -18.66 6.74 14.22
CA THR A 6 -18.50 8.03 13.54
C THR A 6 -17.26 8.03 12.64
N VAL A 7 -16.12 7.53 13.13
CA VAL A 7 -14.89 7.44 12.34
C VAL A 7 -15.07 6.52 11.13
N ALA A 8 -15.69 5.35 11.31
CA ALA A 8 -15.95 4.42 10.22
C ALA A 8 -16.88 5.01 9.15
N ARG A 9 -17.91 5.77 9.54
CA ARG A 9 -18.80 6.46 8.58
C ARG A 9 -18.07 7.52 7.77
N LYS A 10 -17.27 8.36 8.42
CA LYS A 10 -16.43 9.37 7.75
C LYS A 10 -15.44 8.72 6.79
N PHE A 11 -14.81 7.63 7.20
CA PHE A 11 -13.90 6.89 6.34
C PHE A 11 -14.64 6.24 5.15
N ALA A 12 -15.83 5.69 5.36
CA ALA A 12 -16.66 5.16 4.29
C ALA A 12 -17.08 6.25 3.28
N GLU A 13 -17.44 7.43 3.75
CA GLU A 13 -17.74 8.58 2.88
C GLU A 13 -16.51 9.01 2.07
N PHE A 14 -15.33 9.05 2.70
CA PHE A 14 -14.08 9.29 2.00
C PHE A 14 -13.86 8.27 0.88
N LEU A 15 -13.96 6.97 1.18
CA LEU A 15 -13.80 5.90 0.19
C LEU A 15 -14.83 6.00 -0.95
N ARG A 16 -16.10 6.31 -0.66
CA ARG A 16 -17.13 6.48 -1.69
C ARG A 16 -16.80 7.61 -2.67
N ARG A 17 -16.19 8.70 -2.22
CA ARG A 17 -15.72 9.78 -3.11
C ARG A 17 -14.59 9.35 -4.05
N HIS A 18 -13.90 8.25 -3.73
CA HIS A 18 -12.82 7.67 -4.52
C HIS A 18 -13.19 6.30 -5.11
N ALA A 19 -14.49 6.01 -5.23
CA ALA A 19 -14.97 4.73 -5.72
C ALA A 19 -14.86 4.62 -7.25
N THR A 20 -13.77 4.04 -7.73
CA THR A 20 -13.48 3.89 -9.17
C THR A 20 -13.56 2.46 -9.68
N VAL A 21 -13.72 1.46 -8.79
CA VAL A 21 -13.77 0.05 -9.17
C VAL A 21 -15.23 -0.38 -9.32
N GLN A 22 -15.63 -0.74 -10.53
CA GLN A 22 -16.96 -1.27 -10.80
C GLN A 22 -17.10 -2.69 -10.23
N MET A 23 -18.22 -2.94 -9.55
CA MET A 23 -18.59 -4.22 -8.98
C MET A 23 -20.01 -4.59 -9.42
N THR A 24 -20.24 -5.88 -9.59
CA THR A 24 -21.57 -6.43 -9.85
C THR A 24 -22.05 -7.15 -8.59
N SER A 25 -23.22 -6.76 -8.10
CA SER A 25 -23.87 -7.45 -6.99
C SER A 25 -24.44 -8.80 -7.46
N SER A 26 -24.69 -9.71 -6.53
CA SER A 26 -25.34 -11.00 -6.84
C SER A 26 -26.72 -10.86 -7.47
N LYS A 27 -27.37 -9.70 -7.32
CA LYS A 27 -28.67 -9.36 -7.91
C LYS A 27 -28.54 -8.66 -9.28
N GLY A 28 -27.34 -8.56 -9.84
CA GLY A 28 -27.08 -7.91 -11.13
C GLY A 28 -26.97 -6.38 -11.08
N GLY A 29 -27.22 -5.74 -9.93
CA GLY A 29 -27.00 -4.31 -9.76
C GLY A 29 -25.52 -3.95 -9.79
N VAL A 30 -25.18 -2.88 -10.52
CA VAL A 30 -23.81 -2.35 -10.62
C VAL A 30 -23.59 -1.27 -9.56
N PHE A 31 -22.44 -1.30 -8.90
CA PHE A 31 -22.02 -0.30 -7.93
C PHE A 31 -20.51 -0.08 -8.02
N HIS A 32 -20.00 0.97 -7.37
CA HIS A 32 -18.57 1.27 -7.35
C HIS A 32 -18.02 1.23 -5.93
N VAL A 33 -16.76 0.81 -5.79
CA VAL A 33 -16.01 0.81 -4.54
C VAL A 33 -14.61 1.40 -4.75
N ALA A 34 -13.96 1.81 -3.66
CA ALA A 34 -12.58 2.29 -3.72
C ALA A 34 -11.58 1.12 -3.87
N GLN A 35 -10.47 1.36 -4.56
CA GLN A 35 -9.31 0.47 -4.52
C GLN A 35 -8.34 0.95 -3.45
N ILE A 36 -8.07 0.12 -2.44
CA ILE A 36 -7.06 0.41 -1.41
C ILE A 36 -5.72 -0.19 -1.84
N ALA A 37 -4.64 0.51 -1.49
CA ALA A 37 -3.27 0.05 -1.60
C ALA A 37 -2.54 0.23 -0.27
N ALA A 38 -1.70 -0.74 0.11
CA ALA A 38 -0.90 -0.70 1.34
C ALA A 38 0.43 -1.43 1.16
N HIS A 39 1.38 -1.19 2.07
CA HIS A 39 2.53 -2.06 2.23
C HIS A 39 2.18 -3.20 3.18
N ASN A 40 2.32 -4.44 2.74
CA ASN A 40 1.85 -5.63 3.46
C ASN A 40 0.33 -5.61 3.74
N ALA A 41 -0.48 -5.44 2.69
CA ALA A 41 -1.94 -5.33 2.77
C ALA A 41 -2.66 -6.53 3.45
N ALA A 42 -1.98 -7.65 3.66
CA ALA A 42 -2.49 -8.77 4.45
C ALA A 42 -2.71 -8.41 5.93
N PHE A 43 -2.10 -7.33 6.41
CA PHE A 43 -2.33 -6.78 7.74
C PHE A 43 -3.57 -5.86 7.77
N ASP A 44 -3.59 -4.82 6.94
CA ASP A 44 -4.66 -3.81 6.95
C ASP A 44 -6.02 -4.36 6.48
N GLY A 45 -6.01 -5.24 5.48
CA GLY A 45 -7.23 -5.75 4.85
C GLY A 45 -8.17 -6.46 5.83
N PRO A 46 -7.72 -7.53 6.51
CA PRO A 46 -8.51 -8.22 7.52
C PRO A 46 -8.93 -7.32 8.68
N PHE A 47 -8.06 -6.41 9.11
CA PHE A 47 -8.38 -5.44 10.17
C PHE A 47 -9.56 -4.54 9.77
N LEU A 48 -9.49 -3.91 8.60
CA LEU A 48 -10.55 -3.02 8.11
C LEU A 48 -11.87 -3.79 7.90
N GLN A 49 -11.81 -4.98 7.28
CA GLN A 49 -13.01 -5.79 7.07
C GLN A 49 -13.68 -6.15 8.41
N ALA A 50 -12.91 -6.68 9.37
CA ALA A 50 -13.44 -7.05 10.68
C ALA A 50 -13.98 -5.85 11.47
N TRP A 51 -13.34 -4.68 11.31
CA TRP A 51 -13.79 -3.45 11.95
C TRP A 51 -15.15 -2.99 11.43
N TYR A 52 -15.33 -2.96 10.10
CA TYR A 52 -16.62 -2.62 9.48
C TYR A 52 -17.71 -3.66 9.77
N ASP A 53 -17.36 -4.95 9.74
CA ASP A 53 -18.30 -6.04 10.04
C ASP A 53 -18.84 -5.94 11.47
N ARG A 54 -17.98 -5.66 12.45
CA ARG A 54 -18.38 -5.46 13.85
C ARG A 54 -19.35 -4.29 14.04
N LEU A 55 -19.21 -3.26 13.21
CA LEU A 55 -20.05 -2.06 13.27
C LEU A 55 -21.35 -2.20 12.46
N GLY A 56 -21.51 -3.28 11.68
CA GLY A 56 -22.65 -3.46 10.78
C GLY A 56 -22.70 -2.41 9.66
N ILE A 57 -21.55 -1.85 9.26
CA ILE A 57 -21.45 -0.82 8.23
C ILE A 57 -20.84 -1.46 6.98
N PHE A 58 -21.42 -1.19 5.81
CA PHE A 58 -20.82 -1.62 4.55
C PHE A 58 -19.45 -0.96 4.34
N PHE A 59 -18.41 -1.77 4.13
CA PHE A 59 -17.06 -1.32 3.78
C PHE A 59 -16.96 -1.03 2.27
N PRO A 60 -16.87 0.24 1.83
CA PRO A 60 -16.97 0.59 0.41
C PRO A 60 -15.60 0.53 -0.29
N ALA A 61 -14.88 -0.56 -0.10
CA ALA A 61 -13.60 -0.83 -0.76
C ALA A 61 -13.55 -2.25 -1.35
N HIS A 62 -12.74 -2.42 -2.37
CA HIS A 62 -12.48 -3.72 -2.98
C HIS A 62 -11.75 -4.64 -2.01
N ARG A 63 -12.20 -5.90 -1.90
CA ARG A 63 -11.62 -6.89 -0.95
C ARG A 63 -10.17 -7.25 -1.29
N LEU A 64 -9.83 -7.28 -2.58
CA LEU A 64 -8.44 -7.47 -3.02
C LEU A 64 -7.75 -6.12 -3.01
N MET A 65 -6.98 -5.86 -1.94
CA MET A 65 -6.16 -4.66 -1.81
C MET A 65 -4.85 -4.82 -2.59
N LEU A 66 -4.38 -3.72 -3.18
CA LEU A 66 -3.08 -3.71 -3.85
C LEU A 66 -1.96 -3.67 -2.80
N CYS A 67 -0.90 -4.45 -3.02
CA CYS A 67 0.14 -4.65 -2.01
C CYS A 67 1.53 -4.34 -2.58
N THR A 68 2.20 -3.32 -2.06
CA THR A 68 3.55 -2.95 -2.53
C THR A 68 4.61 -3.97 -2.12
N LEU A 69 4.41 -4.69 -1.01
CA LEU A 69 5.23 -5.84 -0.63
C LEU A 69 5.16 -6.94 -1.70
N GLN A 70 3.95 -7.37 -2.07
CA GLN A 70 3.77 -8.38 -3.12
C GLN A 70 4.34 -7.89 -4.45
N ARG A 71 4.11 -6.62 -4.81
CA ARG A 71 4.71 -6.01 -6.00
C ARG A 71 6.24 -6.07 -5.99
N ALA A 72 6.87 -5.81 -4.84
CA ALA A 72 8.32 -5.90 -4.70
C ALA A 72 8.80 -7.36 -4.84
N LEU A 73 8.11 -8.32 -4.22
CA LEU A 73 8.44 -9.75 -4.36
C LEU A 73 8.40 -10.19 -5.84
N TRP A 74 7.36 -9.83 -6.57
CA TRP A 74 7.27 -10.08 -8.02
C TRP A 74 8.39 -9.39 -8.79
N TYR A 75 8.69 -8.13 -8.48
CA TYR A 75 9.77 -7.39 -9.12
C TYR A 75 11.11 -8.14 -9.04
N PHE A 76 11.53 -8.60 -7.87
CA PHE A 76 12.81 -9.33 -7.75
C PHE A 76 12.75 -10.77 -8.30
N ALA A 77 11.58 -11.42 -8.29
CA ALA A 77 11.41 -12.71 -8.93
C ALA A 77 11.56 -12.61 -10.46
N GLU A 78 11.02 -11.56 -11.07
CA GLU A 78 11.10 -11.29 -12.51
C GLU A 78 12.47 -10.75 -12.94
N HIS A 79 13.21 -10.13 -12.02
CA HIS A 79 14.51 -9.50 -12.27
C HIS A 79 15.62 -10.16 -11.44
N SER A 80 15.79 -11.48 -11.59
CA SER A 80 16.73 -12.28 -10.78
C SER A 80 18.21 -11.89 -10.92
N TRP A 81 18.56 -11.10 -11.94
CA TRP A 81 19.89 -10.50 -12.10
C TRP A 81 20.14 -9.30 -11.19
N ILE A 82 19.11 -8.77 -10.54
CA ILE A 82 19.22 -7.68 -9.56
C ILE A 82 19.35 -8.30 -8.17
N ALA A 83 20.39 -7.91 -7.43
CA ALA A 83 20.58 -8.35 -6.06
C ALA A 83 19.39 -7.92 -5.18
N PRO A 84 18.69 -8.85 -4.51
CA PRO A 84 17.53 -8.52 -3.68
C PRO A 84 17.96 -7.77 -2.41
N PRO A 85 17.05 -7.00 -1.79
CA PRO A 85 17.30 -6.38 -0.50
C PRO A 85 17.41 -7.43 0.61
N ARG A 86 18.01 -7.06 1.75
CA ARG A 86 18.13 -7.94 2.94
C ARG A 86 16.79 -8.49 3.44
N ASN A 87 15.73 -7.71 3.29
CA ASN A 87 14.36 -8.06 3.64
C ASN A 87 13.40 -7.12 2.89
N TYR A 88 12.10 -7.38 2.99
CA TYR A 88 11.08 -6.64 2.26
C TYR A 88 10.26 -5.68 3.14
N GLN A 89 10.81 -5.27 4.29
CA GLN A 89 10.17 -4.25 5.12
C GLN A 89 10.13 -2.91 4.36
N LEU A 90 9.10 -2.10 4.62
CA LEU A 90 8.89 -0.81 3.93
C LEU A 90 10.15 0.07 3.96
N ALA A 91 10.76 0.23 5.13
CA ALA A 91 11.98 1.02 5.31
C ALA A 91 13.15 0.50 4.46
N THR A 92 13.37 -0.82 4.46
CA THR A 92 14.42 -1.46 3.67
C THR A 92 14.20 -1.25 2.18
N LEU A 93 12.95 -1.41 1.71
CA LEU A 93 12.62 -1.18 0.30
C LEU A 93 12.73 0.30 -0.07
N CYS A 94 12.28 1.22 0.78
CA CYS A 94 12.43 2.66 0.52
C CYS A 94 13.90 3.03 0.39
N HIS A 95 14.75 2.57 1.31
CA HIS A 95 16.19 2.75 1.22
C HIS A 95 16.77 2.17 -0.08
N TYR A 96 16.44 0.90 -0.39
CA TYR A 96 16.90 0.22 -1.61
C TYR A 96 16.55 0.99 -2.88
N PHE A 97 15.33 1.52 -2.95
CA PHE A 97 14.83 2.23 -4.12
C PHE A 97 15.11 3.75 -4.11
N GLY A 98 15.84 4.27 -3.11
CA GLY A 98 16.12 5.70 -2.97
C GLY A 98 14.86 6.56 -2.72
N THR A 99 13.82 5.97 -2.12
CA THR A 99 12.61 6.68 -1.71
C THR A 99 12.83 7.30 -0.33
N PRO A 100 12.55 8.60 -0.13
CA PRO A 100 12.64 9.23 1.18
C PRO A 100 11.76 8.51 2.21
N PHE A 101 12.36 8.09 3.32
CA PHE A 101 11.67 7.54 4.48
C PHE A 101 12.42 7.97 5.75
N HIS A 102 11.84 8.92 6.48
CA HIS A 102 12.45 9.41 7.71
C HIS A 102 12.15 8.47 8.86
N ALA A 103 13.17 8.07 9.62
CA ALA A 103 12.98 7.20 10.79
C ALA A 103 12.06 7.81 11.86
N ALA A 104 11.99 9.15 11.92
CA ALA A 104 11.07 9.88 12.79
C ALA A 104 9.60 9.72 12.39
N ASP A 105 9.33 9.40 11.11
CA ASP A 105 7.98 9.16 10.57
C ASP A 105 7.61 7.66 10.63
N ALA A 106 8.54 6.79 11.05
CA ALA A 106 8.30 5.35 11.11
C ALA A 106 7.24 5.04 12.17
N HIS A 107 6.26 4.20 11.80
CA HIS A 107 5.08 3.88 12.61
C HIS A 107 4.09 5.04 12.81
N GLU A 108 4.30 6.18 12.15
CA GLU A 108 3.23 7.15 11.92
C GLU A 108 2.47 6.74 10.66
N ALA A 109 1.15 6.49 10.80
CA ALA A 109 0.33 6.00 9.69
C ALA A 109 0.44 6.87 8.42
N PHE A 110 0.54 8.20 8.57
CA PHE A 110 0.68 9.09 7.42
C PHE A 110 2.08 9.01 6.79
N GLY A 111 3.13 8.84 7.58
CA GLY A 111 4.50 8.59 7.12
C GLY A 111 4.59 7.32 6.27
N ASP A 112 4.04 6.22 6.79
CA ASP A 112 3.99 4.92 6.09
C ASP A 112 3.18 4.99 4.79
N VAL A 113 2.08 5.76 4.76
CA VAL A 113 1.30 6.00 3.53
C VAL A 113 2.12 6.75 2.48
N ARG A 114 2.81 7.83 2.86
CA ARG A 114 3.67 8.58 1.93
C ARG A 114 4.78 7.69 1.37
N ALA A 115 5.44 6.92 2.23
CA ALA A 115 6.49 5.98 1.86
C ALA A 115 5.99 4.89 0.92
N THR A 116 4.81 4.32 1.21
CA THR A 116 4.17 3.31 0.35
C THR A 116 3.91 3.85 -1.06
N VAL A 117 3.41 5.09 -1.18
CA VAL A 117 3.19 5.74 -2.48
C VAL A 117 4.52 6.00 -3.20
N GLY A 118 5.52 6.48 -2.49
CA GLY A 118 6.87 6.71 -3.04
C GLY A 118 7.48 5.42 -3.58
N LEU A 119 7.44 4.35 -2.78
CA LEU A 119 7.92 3.02 -3.18
C LEU A 119 7.17 2.49 -4.40
N TYR A 120 5.84 2.61 -4.44
CA TYR A 120 5.07 2.19 -5.61
C TYR A 120 5.52 2.92 -6.88
N ARG A 121 5.74 4.24 -6.80
CA ARG A 121 6.25 5.04 -7.94
C ARG A 121 7.63 4.56 -8.38
N ALA A 122 8.55 4.30 -7.45
CA ALA A 122 9.87 3.79 -7.75
C ALA A 122 9.82 2.40 -8.43
N LEU A 123 9.02 1.48 -7.89
CA LEU A 123 8.78 0.15 -8.47
C LEU A 123 8.11 0.21 -9.85
N ARG A 124 7.32 1.25 -10.14
CA ARG A 124 6.69 1.44 -11.46
C ARG A 124 7.68 2.02 -12.48
N SER A 125 8.47 3.02 -12.10
CA SER A 125 9.40 3.70 -13.01
C SER A 125 10.55 2.80 -13.48
N ARG A 126 11.00 1.85 -12.65
CA ARG A 126 12.10 0.94 -13.00
C ARG A 126 11.71 -0.22 -13.92
N VAL A 127 10.43 -0.38 -14.25
CA VAL A 127 9.96 -1.32 -15.29
C VAL A 127 10.34 -0.84 -16.70
N ASN A 128 10.74 0.43 -16.87
CA ASN A 128 10.99 1.03 -18.19
C ASN A 128 12.47 1.33 -18.50
N GLY A 129 13.44 0.85 -17.70
CA GLY A 129 14.85 1.03 -18.03
C GLY A 129 15.82 0.86 -16.87
N ILE A 130 16.86 0.09 -17.15
CA ILE A 130 18.20 -0.05 -16.53
C ILE A 130 18.54 1.00 -15.44
N PRO A 131 19.13 0.61 -14.29
CA PRO A 131 19.39 1.51 -13.17
C PRO A 131 20.44 2.59 -13.50
N ARG A 132 20.22 3.82 -12.99
CA ARG A 132 21.36 4.64 -12.58
C ARG A 132 21.88 4.07 -11.27
N ILE A 133 23.00 3.37 -11.36
CA ILE A 133 23.85 3.06 -10.22
C ILE A 133 24.55 4.37 -9.84
N ASP A 134 24.34 4.84 -8.62
CA ASP A 134 25.37 5.60 -7.94
C ASP A 134 25.82 4.77 -6.73
N ASN A 135 27.02 4.21 -6.88
CA ASN A 135 27.78 3.49 -5.86
C ASN A 135 28.57 4.51 -5.04
N SER A 136 27.89 5.31 -4.24
CA SER A 136 28.54 6.15 -3.23
C SER A 136 27.86 5.88 -1.89
N LEU A 137 28.67 5.45 -0.92
CA LEU A 137 28.33 4.97 0.43
C LEU A 137 28.14 3.43 0.57
N ALA A 138 29.07 2.67 -0.02
CA ALA A 138 29.85 1.80 0.84
C ALA A 138 30.71 2.72 1.74
N ASP A 139 30.73 2.46 3.05
CA ASP A 139 31.34 3.26 4.12
C ASP A 139 30.49 4.39 4.72
N VAL A 140 29.60 4.01 5.65
CA VAL A 140 29.60 4.58 7.01
C VAL A 140 28.98 3.56 7.99
N ALA A 141 29.83 3.10 8.89
CA ALA A 141 29.66 2.36 10.16
C ALA A 141 28.26 1.84 10.56
#